data_AF-A0A1V3GAU8-F1
#
_entry.id   AF-A0A1V3GAU8-F1
#
_cell.length_a   1.000
_cell.length_b   1.000
_cell.length_c   1.000
_cell.angle_alpha   90.00
_cell.angle_beta   90.00
_cell.angle_gamma   90.00
#
_symmetry.space_group_name_H-M   'P 1'
#
loop_
_entity.id
_entity.type
_entity.pdbx_description
1 polymer ?
#
loop_
_entity_poly.entity_id
_entity_poly.type
_entity_poly.pdbx_seq_one_letter_code
_entity_poly.pdbx_strand_id
1 'polypeptide(L)'
;MKKQLIAMFTVFALFLSIGSFASAETATDEMKKTIEKGIKSEHKDYKKGSLTLTDVQSFPNEDPELEASEVTVAVANYDTVRDNIFYFDHTEVVYYDADKNELLAEGAVAKASDKIKDYKKKHESDLGTHMDVIVVTALLFVLILVPLFILTVWEKRQYLTTKFKIENNLYNQDSLYR
;
A
#
# COMPACT_ATOMS: atom_id res chain seq x y z
N MET A 1 19.44 53.37 -2.31
CA MET A 1 19.71 51.94 -2.08
C MET A 1 19.26 51.46 -0.69
N LYS A 2 19.63 52.12 0.43
CA LYS A 2 19.24 51.66 1.79
C LYS A 2 17.73 51.54 2.05
N LYS A 3 16.91 52.48 1.56
CA LYS A 3 15.44 52.46 1.77
C LYS A 3 14.71 51.34 1.01
N GLN A 4 15.22 50.97 -0.17
CA GLN A 4 14.65 49.86 -0.96
C GLN A 4 15.00 48.49 -0.35
N LEU A 5 16.20 48.38 0.23
CA LEU A 5 16.64 47.18 0.96
C LEU A 5 15.79 46.96 2.22
N ILE A 6 15.48 48.04 2.97
CA ILE A 6 14.60 47.97 4.15
C ILE A 6 13.17 47.60 3.74
N ALA A 7 12.63 48.18 2.67
CA ALA A 7 11.30 47.87 2.17
C ALA A 7 11.17 46.40 1.72
N MET A 8 12.21 45.86 1.07
CA MET A 8 12.25 44.47 0.64
C MET A 8 12.33 43.51 1.85
N PHE A 9 13.06 43.88 2.90
CA PHE A 9 13.15 43.11 4.13
C PHE A 9 11.82 43.10 4.92
N THR A 10 11.10 44.23 4.94
CA THR A 10 9.78 44.31 5.59
C THR A 10 8.71 43.52 4.85
N VAL A 11 8.72 43.50 3.51
CA VAL A 11 7.79 42.67 2.72
C VAL A 11 8.09 41.18 2.91
N PHE A 12 9.37 40.80 2.98
CA PHE A 12 9.78 39.42 3.26
C PHE A 12 9.38 38.96 4.68
N ALA A 13 9.55 39.82 5.69
CA ALA A 13 9.10 39.54 7.05
C ALA A 13 7.57 39.45 7.17
N LEU A 14 6.82 40.27 6.42
CA LEU A 14 5.37 40.20 6.37
C LEU A 14 4.90 38.88 5.72
N PHE A 15 5.61 38.40 4.69
CA PHE A 15 5.34 37.12 4.03
C PHE A 15 5.59 35.92 4.96
N LEU A 16 6.62 36.00 5.82
CA LEU A 16 6.90 34.98 6.83
C LEU A 16 5.89 34.97 7.99
N SER A 17 5.23 36.09 8.28
CA SER A 17 4.24 36.19 9.36
C SER A 17 2.86 35.59 9.04
N ILE A 18 2.58 35.23 7.78
CA ILE A 18 1.29 34.66 7.35
C ILE A 18 1.29 33.12 7.48
N GLY A 19 2.46 32.51 7.70
CA GLY A 19 2.58 31.08 7.94
C GLY A 19 2.38 30.72 9.42
N SER A 20 1.15 30.86 9.93
CA SER A 20 0.75 30.00 11.05
C SER A 20 0.74 28.58 10.52
N PHE A 21 1.86 27.86 10.70
CA PHE A 21 1.88 26.42 10.54
C PHE A 21 0.85 25.87 11.54
N ALA A 22 -0.32 25.47 11.03
CA ALA A 22 -1.15 24.52 11.75
C ALA A 22 -0.23 23.35 12.09
N SER A 23 0.06 23.16 13.37
CA SER A 23 0.74 21.94 13.81
C SER A 23 -0.20 20.81 13.47
N ALA A 24 0.11 20.08 12.40
CA ALA A 24 -0.45 18.75 12.22
C ALA A 24 -0.10 17.98 13.48
N GLU A 25 -1.11 17.48 14.17
CA GLU A 25 -0.91 16.68 15.34
C GLU A 25 -0.04 15.48 14.93
N THR A 26 0.99 15.19 15.71
CA THR A 26 1.92 14.13 15.32
C THR A 26 1.45 12.84 15.98
N ALA A 27 1.28 11.79 15.20
CA ALA A 27 0.80 10.52 15.73
C ALA A 27 1.67 10.01 16.89
N THR A 28 1.06 9.83 18.07
CA THR A 28 1.73 9.29 19.25
C THR A 28 2.08 7.82 19.07
N ASP A 29 3.13 7.36 19.76
CA ASP A 29 3.58 5.96 19.68
C ASP A 29 2.56 4.97 20.25
N GLU A 30 1.73 5.41 21.20
CA GLU A 30 0.63 4.61 21.76
C GLU A 30 -0.49 4.43 20.74
N MET A 31 -0.89 5.50 20.06
CA MET A 31 -1.87 5.45 18.98
C MET A 31 -1.42 4.51 17.86
N LYS A 32 -0.14 4.60 17.43
CA LYS A 32 0.41 3.67 16.42
C LYS A 32 0.34 2.21 16.86
N LYS A 33 0.66 1.90 18.12
CA LYS A 33 0.62 0.52 18.65
C LYS A 33 -0.80 -0.02 18.73
N THR A 34 -1.76 0.79 19.17
CA THR A 34 -3.17 0.40 19.25
C THR A 34 -3.73 0.14 17.86
N ILE A 35 -3.43 1.03 16.91
CA ILE A 35 -3.85 0.88 15.51
C ILE A 35 -3.20 -0.35 14.87
N GLU A 36 -1.89 -0.55 15.05
CA GLU A 36 -1.18 -1.74 14.54
C GLU A 36 -1.77 -3.04 15.10
N LYS A 37 -2.15 -3.05 16.38
CA LYS A 37 -2.78 -4.21 17.02
C LYS A 37 -4.17 -4.51 16.45
N GLY A 38 -4.96 -3.46 16.19
CA GLY A 38 -6.27 -3.58 15.53
C GLY A 38 -6.13 -4.17 14.12
N ILE A 39 -5.31 -3.54 13.28
CA ILE A 39 -5.05 -3.97 11.90
C ILE A 39 -4.53 -5.41 11.86
N LYS A 40 -3.61 -5.78 12.75
CA LYS A 40 -3.07 -7.15 12.80
C LYS A 40 -4.11 -8.20 13.22
N SER A 41 -5.13 -7.80 13.99
CA SER A 41 -6.21 -8.69 14.39
C SER A 41 -7.16 -8.98 13.24
N GLU A 42 -7.35 -8.01 12.34
CA GLU A 42 -8.20 -8.09 11.17
C GLU A 42 -7.48 -8.75 9.98
N HIS A 43 -6.23 -8.34 9.73
CA HIS A 43 -5.38 -8.79 8.62
C HIS A 43 -4.20 -9.64 9.14
N LYS A 44 -4.33 -10.96 9.03
CA LYS A 44 -3.25 -11.90 9.42
C LYS A 44 -2.00 -11.79 8.55
N ASP A 45 -2.17 -11.28 7.34
CA ASP A 45 -1.18 -11.03 6.30
C ASP A 45 -0.58 -9.61 6.37
N TYR A 46 -0.89 -8.85 7.44
CA TYR A 46 -0.28 -7.55 7.70
C TYR A 46 1.26 -7.62 7.74
N LYS A 47 1.90 -6.72 6.98
CA LYS A 47 3.36 -6.57 6.97
C LYS A 47 3.79 -5.72 8.16
N LYS A 48 4.42 -6.36 9.15
CA LYS A 48 4.87 -5.66 10.36
C LYS A 48 5.74 -4.44 10.03
N GLY A 49 5.38 -3.28 10.58
CA GLY A 49 6.14 -2.04 10.42
C GLY A 49 5.85 -1.25 9.13
N SER A 50 4.88 -1.67 8.32
CA SER A 50 4.41 -0.90 7.15
C SER A 50 3.44 0.23 7.50
N LEU A 51 2.96 0.29 8.75
CA LEU A 51 1.94 1.26 9.16
C LEU A 51 2.52 2.68 9.17
N THR A 52 1.90 3.56 8.40
CA THR A 52 2.16 5.00 8.41
C THR A 52 0.85 5.75 8.65
N LEU A 53 0.88 6.72 9.56
CA LEU A 53 -0.27 7.56 9.89
C LEU A 53 -0.02 8.96 9.35
N THR A 54 -0.97 9.47 8.57
CA THR A 54 -0.92 10.79 7.92
C THR A 54 -2.17 11.61 8.24
N ASP A 55 -2.03 12.94 8.18
CA ASP A 55 -3.09 13.94 8.42
C ASP A 55 -3.87 13.74 9.73
N VAL A 56 -3.16 13.55 10.84
CA VAL A 56 -3.80 13.39 12.16
C VAL A 56 -4.47 14.70 12.57
N GLN A 57 -5.76 14.64 12.86
CA GLN A 57 -6.56 15.77 13.35
C GLN A 57 -7.47 15.31 14.48
N SER A 58 -7.44 16.03 15.59
CA SER A 58 -8.38 15.82 16.70
C SER A 58 -9.59 16.73 16.59
N PHE A 59 -10.77 16.15 16.75
CA PHE A 59 -12.04 16.87 16.79
C PHE A 59 -12.69 16.69 18.17
N PRO A 60 -13.24 17.77 18.76
CA PRO A 60 -14.03 17.63 19.98
C PRO A 60 -15.26 16.75 19.70
N ASN A 61 -15.56 15.83 20.60
CA ASN A 61 -16.73 14.98 20.48
C ASN A 61 -18.01 15.80 20.78
N GLU A 62 -18.98 15.78 19.87
CA GLU A 62 -20.28 16.44 20.06
C GLU A 62 -21.41 15.44 20.38
N ASP A 63 -21.11 14.13 20.44
CA ASP A 63 -22.10 13.07 20.68
C ASP A 63 -22.05 12.53 22.12
N PRO A 64 -23.15 12.66 22.89
CA PRO A 64 -23.24 12.21 24.27
C PRO A 64 -23.29 10.67 24.44
N GLU A 65 -23.45 9.89 23.37
CA GLU A 65 -23.39 8.42 23.42
C GLU A 65 -21.94 7.87 23.38
N LEU A 66 -20.99 8.68 22.91
CA LEU A 66 -19.57 8.35 22.93
C LEU A 66 -18.95 8.86 24.24
N GLU A 67 -18.52 7.92 25.09
CA GLU A 67 -17.73 8.20 26.29
C GLU A 67 -16.27 8.58 25.94
N ALA A 68 -16.09 9.51 25.02
CA ALA A 68 -14.80 10.04 24.56
C ALA A 68 -14.87 11.57 24.57
N SER A 69 -13.89 12.28 25.13
CA SER A 69 -13.92 13.75 25.17
C SER A 69 -13.51 14.33 23.80
N GLU A 70 -12.57 13.65 23.13
CA GLU A 70 -12.01 14.04 21.83
C GLU A 70 -11.81 12.81 20.94
N VAL A 71 -12.12 12.94 19.65
CA VAL A 71 -11.90 11.90 18.64
C VAL A 71 -10.76 12.33 17.72
N THR A 72 -9.66 11.59 17.77
CA THR A 72 -8.53 11.76 16.87
C THR A 72 -8.75 10.93 15.61
N VAL A 73 -8.71 11.59 14.45
CA VAL A 73 -8.87 10.95 13.13
C VAL A 73 -7.51 10.94 12.44
N ALA A 74 -7.15 9.83 11.82
CA ALA A 74 -5.93 9.71 11.03
C ALA A 74 -6.16 8.87 9.77
N VAL A 75 -5.41 9.14 8.72
CA VAL A 75 -5.31 8.23 7.56
C VAL A 75 -4.21 7.21 7.84
N ALA A 76 -4.58 5.94 7.92
CA ALA A 76 -3.66 4.82 8.07
C ALA A 76 -3.35 4.22 6.69
N ASN A 77 -2.07 4.25 6.30
CA ASN A 77 -1.58 3.51 5.16
C ASN A 77 -0.80 2.30 5.66
N TYR A 78 -1.12 1.11 5.17
CA TYR A 78 -0.44 -0.12 5.57
C TYR A 78 -0.39 -1.16 4.44
N ASP A 79 0.71 -1.93 4.43
CA ASP A 79 0.88 -3.01 3.45
C ASP A 79 0.42 -4.35 4.04
N THR A 80 -0.16 -5.20 3.20
CA THR A 80 -0.37 -6.64 3.45
C THR A 80 0.34 -7.47 2.39
N VAL A 81 0.84 -8.64 2.78
CA VAL A 81 1.54 -9.56 1.89
C VAL A 81 0.91 -10.93 1.97
N ARG A 82 0.15 -11.29 0.92
CA ARG A 82 -0.48 -12.61 0.81
C ARG A 82 0.46 -13.57 0.09
N ASP A 83 0.59 -14.77 0.66
CA ASP A 83 1.41 -15.88 0.14
C ASP A 83 2.88 -15.51 -0.18
N ASN A 84 3.41 -14.48 0.49
CA ASN A 84 4.75 -13.90 0.27
C ASN A 84 5.02 -13.30 -1.13
N ILE A 85 4.01 -13.26 -2.00
CA ILE A 85 4.18 -12.82 -3.39
C ILE A 85 3.19 -11.74 -3.80
N PHE A 86 2.01 -11.65 -3.17
CA PHE A 86 1.03 -10.62 -3.51
C PHE A 86 1.11 -9.48 -2.50
N TYR A 87 1.56 -8.31 -2.96
CA TYR A 87 1.63 -7.10 -2.15
C TYR A 87 0.36 -6.27 -2.38
N PHE A 88 -0.26 -5.83 -1.30
CA PHE A 88 -1.39 -4.93 -1.32
C PHE A 88 -1.13 -3.75 -0.41
N ASP A 89 -1.37 -2.55 -0.93
CA ASP A 89 -1.31 -1.29 -0.20
C ASP A 89 -2.75 -0.91 0.17
N HIS A 90 -3.00 -0.69 1.46
CA HIS A 90 -4.29 -0.28 1.99
C HIS A 90 -4.19 1.13 2.53
N THR A 91 -5.17 1.95 2.18
CA THR A 91 -5.34 3.31 2.70
C THR A 91 -6.74 3.42 3.31
N GLU A 92 -6.80 3.59 4.62
CA GLU A 92 -8.04 3.60 5.40
C GLU A 92 -8.05 4.75 6.41
N VAL A 93 -9.23 5.33 6.68
CA VAL A 93 -9.39 6.32 7.75
C VAL A 93 -9.68 5.58 9.05
N VAL A 94 -8.84 5.81 10.07
CA VAL A 94 -8.98 5.22 11.40
C VAL A 94 -9.39 6.27 12.42
N TYR A 95 -10.23 5.84 13.36
CA TYR A 95 -10.74 6.67 14.43
C TYR A 95 -10.17 6.21 15.77
N TYR A 96 -9.56 7.12 16.51
CA TYR A 96 -8.88 6.85 17.76
C TYR A 96 -9.46 7.72 18.88
N ASP A 97 -9.73 7.11 20.02
CA ASP A 97 -10.08 7.80 21.26
C ASP A 97 -8.80 8.02 22.08
N ALA A 98 -8.42 9.29 22.27
CA ALA A 98 -7.22 9.67 23.02
C ALA A 98 -7.34 9.42 24.53
N ASP A 99 -8.55 9.41 25.08
CA ASP A 99 -8.78 9.23 26.52
C ASP A 99 -8.75 7.75 26.91
N LYS A 100 -9.35 6.91 26.07
CA LYS A 100 -9.45 5.46 26.34
C LYS A 100 -8.35 4.64 25.69
N ASN A 101 -7.56 5.25 24.79
CA ASN A 101 -6.56 4.57 23.97
C ASN A 101 -7.16 3.39 23.18
N GLU A 102 -8.36 3.59 22.64
CA GLU A 102 -9.11 2.55 21.91
C GLU A 102 -9.38 2.97 20.46
N LEU A 103 -9.41 1.98 19.57
CA LEU A 103 -9.88 2.14 18.20
C LEU A 103 -11.41 2.18 18.20
N LEU A 104 -11.98 3.25 17.65
CA LEU A 104 -13.43 3.39 17.53
C LEU A 104 -13.91 2.81 16.20
N ALA A 105 -15.01 2.06 16.25
CA ALA A 105 -15.65 1.56 15.04
C ALA A 105 -16.27 2.73 14.25
N GLU A 106 -16.14 2.71 12.92
CA GLU A 106 -16.66 3.76 12.04
C GLU A 106 -18.16 4.05 12.28
N GLY A 107 -18.96 3.00 12.55
CA GLY A 107 -20.39 3.13 12.83
C GLY A 107 -20.73 3.90 14.12
N ALA A 108 -19.83 3.93 15.10
CA ALA A 108 -20.00 4.72 16.32
C ALA A 108 -19.65 6.18 16.08
N VAL A 109 -18.63 6.46 15.25
CA VAL A 109 -18.14 7.81 14.99
C VAL A 109 -18.92 8.55 13.90
N ALA A 110 -19.68 7.83 13.07
CA ALA A 110 -20.53 8.40 12.01
C ALA A 110 -21.60 9.40 12.52
N LYS A 111 -21.94 9.36 13.81
CA LYS A 111 -22.86 10.28 14.48
C LYS A 111 -22.15 11.40 15.28
N ALA A 112 -20.84 11.25 15.51
CA ALA A 112 -20.06 12.07 16.45
C ALA A 112 -19.88 13.53 16.01
N SER A 113 -19.69 13.81 14.72
CA SER A 113 -19.76 15.16 14.16
C SER A 113 -19.85 15.17 12.64
N ASP A 114 -20.41 16.24 12.06
CA ASP A 114 -20.41 16.44 10.61
C ASP A 114 -19.00 16.77 10.06
N LYS A 115 -18.08 17.28 10.90
CA LYS A 115 -16.69 17.54 10.52
C LYS A 115 -15.91 16.26 10.19
N ILE A 116 -16.23 15.15 10.87
CA ILE A 116 -15.62 13.85 10.60
C ILE A 116 -16.10 13.28 9.26
N LYS A 117 -17.37 13.52 8.90
CA LYS A 117 -17.90 13.15 7.58
C LYS A 117 -17.23 13.96 6.47
N ASP A 118 -17.04 15.26 6.67
CA ASP A 118 -16.33 16.12 5.71
C ASP A 118 -14.86 15.71 5.55
N TYR A 119 -14.19 15.34 6.65
CA TYR A 119 -12.83 14.81 6.61
C TYR A 119 -12.74 13.50 5.81
N LYS A 120 -13.67 12.57 6.04
CA LYS A 120 -13.77 11.32 5.27
C LYS A 120 -13.99 11.60 3.79
N LYS A 121 -14.93 12.48 3.46
CA LYS A 121 -15.23 12.86 2.07
C LYS A 121 -14.04 13.51 1.36
N LYS A 122 -13.22 14.26 2.09
CA LYS A 122 -11.99 14.88 1.56
C LYS A 122 -10.93 13.83 1.17
N HIS A 123 -10.86 12.70 1.88
CA HIS A 123 -9.90 11.63 1.62
C HIS A 123 -10.51 10.44 0.87
N GLU A 124 -11.80 10.49 0.52
CA GLU A 124 -12.52 9.39 -0.14
C GLU A 124 -11.89 8.96 -1.47
N SER A 125 -11.23 9.88 -2.18
CA SER A 125 -10.50 9.56 -3.41
C SER A 125 -9.24 8.72 -3.19
N ASP A 126 -8.66 8.81 -1.99
CA ASP A 126 -7.38 8.21 -1.64
C ASP A 126 -7.57 6.92 -0.85
N LEU A 127 -8.81 6.64 -0.42
CA LEU A 127 -9.21 5.41 0.24
C LEU A 127 -9.27 4.25 -0.76
N GLY A 128 -8.72 3.11 -0.35
CA GLY A 128 -8.84 1.88 -1.12
C GLY A 128 -7.71 0.89 -0.91
N THR A 129 -7.86 -0.26 -1.56
CA THR A 129 -6.85 -1.32 -1.62
C THR A 129 -6.29 -1.38 -3.03
N HIS A 130 -4.97 -1.22 -3.15
CA HIS A 130 -4.25 -1.34 -4.40
C HIS A 130 -3.36 -2.59 -4.38
N MET A 131 -3.44 -3.41 -5.43
CA MET A 131 -2.57 -4.58 -5.58
C MET A 131 -1.39 -4.26 -6.48
N ASP A 132 -0.19 -4.65 -6.07
CA ASP A 132 0.99 -4.55 -6.93
C ASP A 132 0.85 -5.49 -8.14
N VAL A 133 0.81 -4.88 -9.32
CA VAL A 133 0.59 -5.56 -10.60
C VAL A 133 1.89 -6.20 -11.13
N ILE A 134 3.05 -5.86 -10.57
CA ILE A 134 4.36 -6.37 -11.02
C ILE A 134 4.40 -7.90 -10.94
N VAL A 135 3.94 -8.47 -9.83
CA VAL A 135 4.00 -9.92 -9.61
C VAL A 135 3.02 -10.66 -10.53
N VAL A 136 1.82 -10.11 -10.71
CA VAL A 136 0.83 -10.64 -11.68
C VAL A 136 1.41 -10.62 -13.10
N THR A 137 2.04 -9.51 -13.47
CA THR A 137 2.66 -9.34 -14.79
C THR A 137 3.82 -10.33 -14.99
N ALA A 138 4.67 -10.50 -13.98
CA ALA A 138 5.77 -11.47 -14.02
C ALA A 138 5.27 -12.91 -14.20
N LEU A 139 4.20 -13.30 -13.49
CA LEU A 139 3.58 -14.62 -13.66
C LEU A 139 3.02 -14.83 -15.08
N LEU A 140 2.38 -13.80 -15.66
CA LEU A 140 1.92 -13.84 -17.04
C LEU A 140 3.09 -13.98 -18.04
N PHE A 141 4.21 -13.30 -17.80
CA PHE A 141 5.41 -13.47 -18.61
C PHE A 141 5.95 -14.90 -18.56
N VAL A 142 6.04 -15.51 -17.37
CA VAL A 142 6.50 -16.90 -17.25
C VAL A 142 5.58 -17.84 -18.04
N LEU A 143 4.27 -17.63 -17.97
CA LEU A 143 3.28 -18.45 -18.67
C LEU A 143 3.42 -18.41 -20.20
N ILE A 144 3.88 -17.28 -20.75
CA ILE A 144 4.11 -17.13 -22.20
C ILE A 144 5.54 -17.58 -22.58
N LEU A 145 6.54 -17.16 -21.81
CA LEU A 145 7.95 -17.38 -22.14
C LEU A 145 8.36 -18.85 -22.01
N VAL A 146 7.82 -19.59 -21.03
CA VAL A 146 8.18 -20.99 -20.82
C VAL A 146 7.78 -21.87 -22.01
N PRO A 147 6.52 -21.87 -22.50
CA PRO A 147 6.16 -22.62 -23.71
C PRO A 147 6.95 -22.19 -24.94
N LEU A 148 7.19 -20.88 -25.10
CA LEU A 148 7.92 -20.34 -26.24
C LEU A 148 9.38 -20.79 -26.23
N PHE A 149 10.02 -20.82 -25.05
CA PHE A 149 11.35 -21.37 -24.86
C PHE A 149 11.40 -22.88 -25.17
N ILE A 150 10.40 -23.63 -24.71
CA ILE A 150 10.28 -25.07 -24.98
C ILE A 150 10.23 -25.33 -26.49
N LEU A 151 9.38 -24.62 -27.23
CA LEU A 151 9.20 -24.79 -28.68
C LEU A 151 10.41 -24.31 -29.51
N THR A 152 11.04 -23.20 -29.12
CA THR A 152 12.06 -22.56 -29.97
C THR A 152 13.48 -23.04 -29.70
N VAL A 153 13.80 -23.32 -28.44
CA VAL A 153 15.17 -23.62 -28.00
C VAL A 153 15.29 -25.07 -27.54
N TRP A 154 14.36 -25.54 -26.69
CA TRP A 154 14.50 -26.85 -26.06
C TRP A 154 14.26 -27.99 -27.05
N GLU A 155 13.15 -27.96 -27.81
CA GLU A 155 12.80 -28.99 -28.80
C GLU A 155 13.95 -29.25 -29.79
N LYS A 156 14.56 -28.18 -30.31
CA LYS A 156 15.66 -28.27 -31.30
C LYS A 156 16.96 -28.82 -30.72
N ARG A 157 17.15 -28.75 -29.40
CA ARG A 157 18.36 -29.20 -28.70
C ARG A 157 18.21 -30.56 -28.05
N GLN A 158 17.04 -31.19 -28.16
CA GLN A 158 16.85 -32.56 -27.70
C GLN A 158 17.65 -33.53 -28.55
N TYR A 159 18.46 -34.35 -27.89
CA TYR A 159 19.13 -35.48 -28.54
C TYR A 159 18.11 -36.58 -28.80
N LEU A 160 17.61 -36.62 -30.04
CA LEU A 160 16.76 -37.70 -30.51
C LEU A 160 17.64 -38.89 -30.88
N THR A 161 17.66 -39.91 -30.02
CA THR A 161 18.39 -41.17 -30.26
C THR A 161 18.01 -41.80 -31.60
N THR A 162 16.76 -41.63 -32.05
CA THR A 162 16.28 -42.05 -33.37
C THR A 162 16.99 -41.32 -34.50
N LYS A 163 17.13 -39.98 -34.42
CA LYS A 163 17.81 -39.17 -35.43
C LYS A 163 19.29 -39.54 -35.53
N PHE A 164 19.94 -39.70 -34.38
CA PHE A 164 21.33 -40.15 -34.32
C PHE A 164 21.53 -41.56 -34.93
N LYS A 165 20.63 -42.51 -34.63
CA LYS A 165 20.71 -43.87 -35.17
C LYS A 165 20.47 -43.93 -36.68
N ILE A 166 19.63 -43.04 -37.22
CA ILE A 166 19.42 -42.88 -38.67
C ILE A 166 20.67 -42.25 -39.31
N GLU A 167 21.21 -41.16 -38.75
CA GLU A 167 22.41 -40.47 -39.28
C GLU A 167 23.66 -41.36 -39.27
N ASN A 168 23.78 -42.28 -38.31
CA ASN A 168 24.91 -43.22 -38.21
C ASN A 168 24.62 -44.59 -38.86
N ASN A 169 23.52 -44.71 -39.61
CA ASN A 169 23.10 -45.92 -40.32
C ASN A 169 23.11 -47.19 -39.44
N LEU A 170 22.74 -47.03 -38.16
CA LEU A 170 22.72 -48.12 -37.17
C LEU A 170 21.49 -49.02 -37.33
N TYR A 171 20.47 -48.55 -38.05
CA TYR A 171 19.42 -49.40 -38.58
C TYR A 171 19.92 -49.97 -39.89
N ASN A 172 20.31 -51.24 -39.88
CA ASN A 172 20.90 -51.96 -41.02
C ASN A 172 19.87 -52.15 -42.17
N GLN A 173 19.49 -51.05 -42.84
CA GLN A 173 18.44 -51.00 -43.86
C GLN A 173 18.85 -51.68 -45.18
N ASP A 174 20.14 -51.96 -45.38
CA ASP A 174 20.68 -52.62 -46.58
C ASP A 174 20.43 -54.14 -46.63
N SER A 175 19.81 -54.74 -45.60
CA SER A 175 19.65 -56.21 -45.51
C SER A 175 18.30 -56.77 -45.96
N LEU A 176 17.36 -55.94 -46.42
CA LEU A 176 15.97 -56.40 -46.68
C LEU A 176 15.60 -56.67 -48.15
N TYR A 177 16.52 -56.56 -49.10
CA TYR A 177 16.31 -57.07 -50.45
C TYR A 177 17.58 -57.76 -50.96
N ARG A 178 17.64 -59.08 -50.80
CA ARG A 178 18.52 -59.96 -51.56
C ARG A 178 17.75 -61.21 -51.97
#